data_AF-A0A9X3WWW7-F1
#
_entry.id   AF-A0A9X3WWW7-F1
#
_cell.length_a   1.000
_cell.length_b   1.000
_cell.length_c   1.000
_cell.angle_alpha   90.00
_cell.angle_beta   90.00
_cell.angle_gamma   90.00
#
_symmetry.space_group_name_H-M   'P 1'
#
loop_
_entity.id
_entity.type
_entity.pdbx_description
1 polymer ?
#
loop_
_entity_poly.entity_id
_entity_poly.type
_entity_poly.pdbx_seq_one_letter_code
_entity_poly.pdbx_strand_id
1 'polypeptide(L)'
;MRRFLASFVVAAQLTISSAPAFAEPTTASPAAAQKAFDAGQDLFDKGRHEEAIAKFREAYSITKSPNARLMVARALLALGKVVEAYEELAATRIEAATLAEQQPKYERARDSAAADLAALEPKVAKVIVALAQPEGARVTLNGTELSAERLGVAIVVLPGKVVVDVEPAKGAPMHREEVVVGGQTKTIFVAPGAEAQKTEPSAPAPAESTTGGGVRIAGYVVAGLGVVGLGVFGVTTAMAQSKYDGLVADCGGNRCTDPRYADVIDEGKRLDTIALGSLVGGAVGVAAGALMIALGGPKAAKKADARVMVGPAGAFVEVGGAF
;
A
#
# COMPACT_ATOMS: atom_id res chain seq x y z
N MET A 1 -72.77 -75.52 28.27
CA MET A 1 -71.92 -76.73 28.29
C MET A 1 -71.05 -76.75 27.03
N ARG A 2 -69.72 -76.99 27.18
CA ARG A 2 -68.72 -77.47 26.18
C ARG A 2 -68.45 -76.57 24.94
N ARG A 3 -67.23 -76.00 24.77
CA ARG A 3 -65.99 -76.58 24.17
C ARG A 3 -66.16 -76.91 22.67
N PHE A 4 -65.32 -76.61 21.68
CA PHE A 4 -63.96 -76.04 21.48
C PHE A 4 -63.84 -75.75 19.97
N LEU A 5 -62.98 -74.81 19.53
CA LEU A 5 -61.87 -75.08 18.59
C LEU A 5 -61.13 -73.78 18.25
N ALA A 6 -59.86 -73.76 18.65
CA ALA A 6 -58.90 -72.69 18.43
C ALA A 6 -58.20 -72.89 17.08
N SER A 7 -57.93 -71.80 16.37
CA SER A 7 -56.97 -71.75 15.27
C SER A 7 -55.95 -70.66 15.58
N PHE A 8 -54.68 -71.06 15.62
CA PHE A 8 -53.53 -70.28 16.04
C PHE A 8 -52.85 -69.71 14.78
N VAL A 9 -52.76 -68.39 14.65
CA VAL A 9 -51.90 -67.73 13.65
C VAL A 9 -50.94 -66.82 14.41
N VAL A 10 -49.67 -67.19 14.40
CA VAL A 10 -48.55 -66.43 14.97
C VAL A 10 -48.14 -65.36 13.96
N ALA A 11 -48.38 -64.09 14.28
CA ALA A 11 -47.83 -62.96 13.55
C ALA A 11 -46.64 -62.40 14.34
N ALA A 12 -45.43 -62.57 13.79
CA ALA A 12 -44.20 -62.01 14.33
C ALA A 12 -44.19 -60.48 14.11
N GLN A 13 -44.27 -59.71 15.20
CA GLN A 13 -44.12 -58.26 15.17
C GLN A 13 -42.63 -57.89 15.24
N LEU A 14 -42.12 -57.31 14.15
CA LEU A 14 -40.81 -56.70 14.06
C LEU A 14 -40.91 -55.26 14.57
N THR A 15 -40.49 -55.02 15.81
CA THR A 15 -40.40 -53.65 16.38
C THR A 15 -39.14 -52.96 15.86
N ILE A 16 -39.29 -52.07 14.88
CA ILE A 16 -38.23 -51.17 14.42
C ILE A 16 -38.10 -50.04 15.44
N SER A 17 -36.97 -50.02 16.16
CA SER A 17 -36.61 -48.96 17.09
C SER A 17 -35.98 -47.80 16.32
N SER A 18 -36.69 -46.69 16.18
CA SER A 18 -36.18 -45.46 15.56
C SER A 18 -35.22 -44.76 16.53
N ALA A 19 -33.91 -44.86 16.28
CA ALA A 19 -32.94 -44.02 16.98
C ALA A 19 -33.17 -42.54 16.63
N PRO A 20 -33.11 -41.61 17.59
CA PRO A 20 -33.14 -40.19 17.29
C PRO A 20 -31.86 -39.85 16.53
N ALA A 21 -32.00 -39.44 15.28
CA ALA A 21 -30.91 -38.82 14.54
C ALA A 21 -30.57 -37.49 15.23
N PHE A 22 -29.44 -37.44 15.92
CA PHE A 22 -28.82 -36.18 16.30
C PHE A 22 -28.44 -35.47 15.00
N ALA A 23 -29.21 -34.45 14.64
CA ALA A 23 -28.83 -33.51 13.59
C ALA A 23 -27.49 -32.87 14.00
N GLU A 24 -26.47 -33.03 13.16
CA GLU A 24 -25.20 -32.33 13.31
C GLU A 24 -25.43 -30.81 13.44
N PRO A 25 -24.62 -30.10 14.26
CA PRO A 25 -24.71 -28.66 14.36
C PRO A 25 -24.27 -28.01 13.05
N THR A 26 -25.29 -27.56 12.30
CA THR A 26 -25.40 -26.20 11.75
C THR A 26 -24.24 -25.73 10.86
N THR A 27 -24.44 -25.81 9.54
CA THR A 27 -23.90 -24.79 8.64
C THR A 27 -24.31 -23.42 9.19
N ALA A 28 -23.34 -22.59 9.56
CA ALA A 28 -23.63 -21.27 10.14
C ALA A 28 -24.56 -20.47 9.22
N SER A 29 -25.68 -19.99 9.77
CA SER A 29 -26.74 -19.37 8.97
C SER A 29 -26.44 -17.91 8.65
N PRO A 30 -27.05 -17.32 7.58
CA PRO A 30 -26.95 -15.89 7.32
C PRO A 30 -27.35 -15.00 8.51
N ALA A 31 -28.30 -15.45 9.34
CA ALA A 31 -28.68 -14.73 10.56
C ALA A 31 -27.56 -14.72 11.62
N ALA A 32 -26.80 -15.81 11.74
CA ALA A 32 -25.63 -15.85 12.62
C ALA A 32 -24.53 -14.89 12.15
N ALA A 33 -24.30 -14.81 10.83
CA ALA A 33 -23.35 -13.87 10.26
C ALA A 33 -23.76 -12.41 10.48
N GLN A 34 -25.04 -12.08 10.31
CA GLN A 34 -25.55 -10.74 10.59
C GLN A 34 -25.36 -10.37 12.06
N LYS A 35 -25.70 -11.28 12.99
CA LYS A 35 -25.48 -11.08 14.42
C LYS A 35 -23.99 -10.85 14.76
N ALA A 36 -23.09 -11.60 14.12
CA ALA A 36 -21.66 -11.39 14.27
C ALA A 36 -21.22 -10.03 13.72
N PHE A 37 -21.74 -9.61 12.57
CA PHE A 37 -21.45 -8.30 11.99
C PHE A 37 -21.94 -7.15 12.89
N ASP A 38 -23.17 -7.22 13.38
CA ASP A 38 -23.77 -6.21 14.27
C ASP A 38 -22.98 -6.09 15.59
N ALA A 39 -22.56 -7.23 16.16
CA ALA A 39 -21.69 -7.25 17.33
C ALA A 39 -20.31 -6.64 17.02
N GLY A 40 -19.75 -6.91 15.84
CA GLY A 40 -18.51 -6.29 15.38
C GLY A 40 -18.63 -4.77 15.25
N GLN A 41 -19.76 -4.28 14.73
CA GLN A 41 -20.03 -2.85 14.60
C GLN A 41 -20.12 -2.17 15.97
N ASP A 42 -20.89 -2.74 16.91
CA ASP A 42 -20.99 -2.22 18.28
C ASP A 42 -19.62 -2.18 19.00
N LEU A 43 -18.79 -3.21 18.81
CA LEU A 43 -17.43 -3.22 19.35
C LEU A 43 -16.53 -2.18 18.69
N PHE A 44 -16.64 -2.01 17.37
CA PHE A 44 -15.88 -1.01 16.62
C PHE A 44 -16.21 0.42 17.09
N ASP A 45 -17.50 0.72 17.23
CA ASP A 45 -18.00 2.02 17.68
C ASP A 45 -17.58 2.34 19.12
N LYS A 46 -17.37 1.30 19.94
CA LYS A 46 -16.82 1.40 21.31
C LYS A 46 -15.29 1.48 21.37
N GLY A 47 -14.59 1.51 20.23
CA GLY A 47 -13.12 1.52 20.19
C GLY A 47 -12.47 0.16 20.49
N ARG A 48 -13.25 -0.92 20.64
CA ARG A 48 -12.75 -2.28 20.94
C ARG A 48 -12.37 -3.00 19.65
N HIS A 49 -11.40 -2.45 18.94
CA HIS A 49 -11.09 -2.84 17.56
C HIS A 49 -10.58 -4.27 17.41
N GLU A 50 -9.82 -4.81 18.37
CA GLU A 50 -9.36 -6.22 18.31
C GLU A 50 -10.53 -7.22 18.37
N GLU A 51 -11.50 -6.96 19.24
CA GLU A 51 -12.69 -7.80 19.36
C GLU A 51 -13.63 -7.60 18.16
N ALA A 52 -13.72 -6.39 17.64
CA ALA A 52 -14.45 -6.10 16.40
C ALA A 52 -13.87 -6.90 15.22
N ILE A 53 -12.53 -6.97 15.07
CA ILE A 53 -11.88 -7.78 14.04
C ILE A 53 -12.31 -9.25 14.14
N ALA A 54 -12.32 -9.82 15.35
CA ALA A 54 -12.74 -11.21 15.55
C ALA A 54 -14.18 -11.44 15.06
N LYS A 55 -15.09 -10.50 15.38
CA LYS A 55 -16.51 -10.59 14.98
C LYS A 55 -16.74 -10.35 13.49
N PHE A 56 -16.04 -9.41 12.87
CA PHE A 56 -16.11 -9.22 11.42
C PHE A 56 -15.50 -10.40 10.64
N ARG A 57 -14.43 -11.02 11.14
CA ARG A 57 -13.86 -12.25 10.57
C ARG A 57 -14.83 -13.43 10.69
N GLU A 58 -15.53 -13.55 11.81
CA GLU A 58 -16.60 -14.54 12.00
C GLU A 58 -17.69 -14.34 10.94
N ALA A 59 -18.23 -13.11 10.80
CA ALA A 59 -19.21 -12.78 9.77
C ALA A 59 -18.72 -13.07 8.33
N TYR A 60 -17.46 -12.71 8.04
CA TYR A 60 -16.82 -12.97 6.75
C TYR A 60 -16.64 -14.47 6.49
N SER A 61 -16.29 -15.26 7.50
CA SER A 61 -16.10 -16.72 7.34
C SER A 61 -17.37 -17.44 6.89
N ILE A 62 -18.53 -16.94 7.33
CA ILE A 62 -19.86 -17.49 7.04
C ILE A 62 -20.37 -17.03 5.67
N THR A 63 -20.23 -15.73 5.37
CA THR A 63 -20.89 -15.12 4.19
C THR A 63 -19.98 -14.85 3.02
N LYS A 64 -18.66 -14.79 3.25
CA LYS A 64 -17.66 -14.27 2.31
C LYS A 64 -18.05 -12.88 1.76
N SER A 65 -18.68 -12.06 2.59
CA SER A 65 -19.12 -10.72 2.19
C SER A 65 -17.95 -9.72 2.22
N PRO A 66 -17.65 -9.01 1.11
CA PRO A 66 -16.65 -7.95 1.11
C PRO A 66 -16.91 -6.83 2.12
N ASN A 67 -18.17 -6.59 2.51
CA ASN A 67 -18.51 -5.61 3.54
C ASN A 67 -17.91 -5.98 4.90
N ALA A 68 -17.97 -7.26 5.28
CA ALA A 68 -17.36 -7.74 6.53
C ALA A 68 -15.84 -7.61 6.48
N ARG A 69 -15.23 -7.93 5.34
CA ARG A 69 -13.78 -7.81 5.13
C ARG A 69 -13.29 -6.36 5.16
N LEU A 70 -14.04 -5.44 4.56
CA LEU A 70 -13.78 -4.00 4.64
C LEU A 70 -13.72 -3.52 6.09
N MET A 71 -14.62 -4.01 6.94
CA MET A 71 -14.66 -3.66 8.36
C MET A 71 -13.49 -4.25 9.15
N VAL A 72 -13.00 -5.45 8.80
CA VAL A 72 -11.73 -5.98 9.34
C VAL A 72 -10.59 -5.00 9.05
N ALA A 73 -10.49 -4.53 7.80
CA ALA A 73 -9.42 -3.64 7.40
C ALA A 73 -9.47 -2.27 8.12
N ARG A 74 -10.66 -1.69 8.28
CA ARG A 74 -10.84 -0.43 9.03
C ARG A 74 -10.53 -0.57 10.52
N ALA A 75 -10.88 -1.70 11.12
CA ALA A 75 -10.50 -2.00 12.50
C ALA A 75 -8.98 -2.18 12.67
N LEU A 76 -8.30 -2.78 11.68
CA LEU A 76 -6.83 -2.83 11.65
C LEU A 76 -6.21 -1.43 11.55
N LEU A 77 -6.77 -0.54 10.73
CA LEU A 77 -6.32 0.86 10.65
C LEU A 77 -6.48 1.60 11.99
N ALA A 78 -7.60 1.38 12.67
CA ALA A 78 -7.85 2.00 13.97
C ALA A 78 -6.86 1.52 15.05
N LEU A 79 -6.28 0.32 14.88
CA LEU A 79 -5.18 -0.21 15.71
C LEU A 79 -3.79 0.22 15.26
N GLY A 80 -3.65 0.97 14.16
CA GLY A 80 -2.36 1.32 13.57
C GLY A 80 -1.65 0.17 12.84
N LYS A 81 -2.33 -0.96 12.61
CA LYS A 81 -1.81 -2.12 11.84
C LYS A 81 -1.95 -1.85 10.34
N VAL A 82 -1.20 -0.85 9.87
CA VAL A 82 -1.36 -0.24 8.54
C VAL A 82 -1.06 -1.24 7.41
N VAL A 83 -0.03 -2.08 7.56
CA VAL A 83 0.37 -3.03 6.52
C VAL A 83 -0.72 -4.11 6.34
N GLU A 84 -1.18 -4.69 7.44
CA GLU A 84 -2.24 -5.70 7.44
C GLU A 84 -3.56 -5.12 6.92
N ALA A 85 -3.89 -3.89 7.31
CA ALA A 85 -5.06 -3.20 6.79
C ALA A 85 -4.96 -2.98 5.28
N TYR A 86 -3.79 -2.57 4.77
CA TYR A 86 -3.59 -2.37 3.34
C TYR A 86 -3.82 -3.67 2.57
N GLU A 87 -3.26 -4.79 3.04
CA GLU A 87 -3.46 -6.10 2.39
C GLU A 87 -4.94 -6.52 2.39
N GLU A 88 -5.65 -6.33 3.50
CA GLU A 88 -7.09 -6.62 3.57
C GLU A 88 -7.92 -5.71 2.65
N LEU A 89 -7.59 -4.42 2.57
CA LEU A 89 -8.25 -3.49 1.63
C LEU A 89 -8.00 -3.86 0.17
N ALA A 90 -6.76 -4.22 -0.18
CA ALA A 90 -6.39 -4.63 -1.54
C ALA A 90 -7.18 -5.86 -1.98
N ALA A 91 -7.26 -6.86 -1.10
CA ALA A 91 -8.03 -8.07 -1.35
C ALA A 91 -9.54 -7.80 -1.37
N THR A 92 -10.06 -6.95 -0.47
CA THR A 92 -11.46 -6.51 -0.46
C THR A 92 -11.84 -5.81 -1.75
N ARG A 93 -10.99 -4.91 -2.27
CA ARG A 93 -11.23 -4.20 -3.53
C ARG A 93 -11.37 -5.16 -4.71
N ILE A 94 -10.48 -6.15 -4.81
CA ILE A 94 -10.51 -7.17 -5.88
C ILE A 94 -11.77 -8.02 -5.74
N GLU A 95 -12.02 -8.57 -4.55
CA GLU A 95 -13.18 -9.44 -4.27
C GLU A 95 -14.51 -8.73 -4.53
N ALA A 96 -14.65 -7.49 -4.04
CA ALA A 96 -15.83 -6.67 -4.26
C ALA A 96 -16.02 -6.29 -5.73
N ALA A 97 -14.93 -5.98 -6.47
CA ALA A 97 -15.02 -5.69 -7.90
C ALA A 97 -15.54 -6.88 -8.69
N THR A 98 -15.00 -8.08 -8.45
CA THR A 98 -15.44 -9.32 -9.11
C THR A 98 -16.91 -9.62 -8.77
N LEU A 99 -17.31 -9.49 -7.51
CA LEU A 99 -18.70 -9.76 -7.14
C LEU A 99 -19.67 -8.69 -7.64
N ALA A 100 -19.23 -7.44 -7.79
CA ALA A 100 -20.07 -6.34 -8.28
C ALA A 100 -20.54 -6.54 -9.72
N GLU A 101 -19.82 -7.32 -10.54
CA GLU A 101 -20.25 -7.66 -11.91
C GLU A 101 -21.63 -8.33 -11.96
N GLN A 102 -21.97 -9.09 -10.92
CA GLN A 102 -23.25 -9.81 -10.81
C GLN A 102 -24.13 -9.28 -9.66
N GLN A 103 -23.54 -8.61 -8.67
CA GLN A 103 -24.20 -8.14 -7.46
C GLN A 103 -23.84 -6.67 -7.19
N PRO A 104 -24.55 -5.71 -7.80
CA PRO A 104 -24.25 -4.27 -7.70
C PRO A 104 -24.18 -3.73 -6.26
N LYS A 105 -24.81 -4.41 -5.30
CA LYS A 105 -24.70 -4.10 -3.86
C LYS A 105 -23.26 -4.04 -3.32
N TYR A 106 -22.28 -4.63 -4.01
CA TYR A 106 -20.87 -4.62 -3.61
C TYR A 106 -20.04 -3.50 -4.25
N GLU A 107 -20.60 -2.69 -5.15
CA GLU A 107 -19.90 -1.53 -5.74
C GLU A 107 -19.39 -0.57 -4.67
N ARG A 108 -20.23 -0.27 -3.68
CA ARG A 108 -19.85 0.62 -2.57
C ARG A 108 -18.68 0.07 -1.74
N ALA A 109 -18.59 -1.25 -1.58
CA ALA A 109 -17.49 -1.89 -0.86
C ALA A 109 -16.18 -1.77 -1.64
N ARG A 110 -16.24 -2.01 -2.97
CA ARG A 110 -15.11 -1.81 -3.89
C ARG A 110 -14.61 -0.38 -3.83
N ASP A 111 -15.51 0.60 -3.96
CA ASP A 111 -15.16 2.02 -4.02
C ASP A 111 -14.62 2.53 -2.68
N SER A 112 -15.21 2.07 -1.58
CA SER A 112 -14.72 2.36 -0.24
C SER A 112 -13.31 1.79 -0.01
N ALA A 113 -13.08 0.53 -0.40
CA ALA A 113 -11.76 -0.08 -0.28
C ALA A 113 -10.72 0.64 -1.15
N ALA A 114 -11.10 1.06 -2.36
CA ALA A 114 -10.24 1.84 -3.25
C ALA A 114 -9.90 3.22 -2.67
N ALA A 115 -10.87 3.92 -2.08
CA ALA A 115 -10.65 5.20 -1.42
C ALA A 115 -9.73 5.07 -0.20
N ASP A 116 -9.96 4.06 0.64
CA ASP A 116 -9.14 3.79 1.83
C ASP A 116 -7.69 3.46 1.40
N LEU A 117 -7.49 2.66 0.35
CA LEU A 117 -6.15 2.40 -0.22
C LEU A 117 -5.47 3.68 -0.72
N ALA A 118 -6.18 4.50 -1.48
CA ALA A 118 -5.64 5.76 -2.01
C ALA A 118 -5.16 6.70 -0.89
N ALA A 119 -5.88 6.72 0.25
CA ALA A 119 -5.48 7.48 1.43
C ALA A 119 -4.24 6.91 2.15
N LEU A 120 -3.94 5.62 1.96
CA LEU A 120 -2.77 4.95 2.54
C LEU A 120 -1.54 4.97 1.63
N GLU A 121 -1.69 5.08 0.31
CA GLU A 121 -0.58 5.13 -0.64
C GLU A 121 0.57 6.07 -0.21
N PRO A 122 0.35 7.33 0.19
CA PRO A 122 1.44 8.21 0.61
C PRO A 122 2.03 7.85 1.99
N LYS A 123 1.38 6.97 2.76
CA LYS A 123 1.78 6.56 4.12
C LYS A 123 2.50 5.23 4.16
N VAL A 124 2.56 4.52 3.04
CA VAL A 124 3.24 3.22 2.92
C VAL A 124 4.26 3.25 1.79
N ALA A 125 5.24 2.37 1.84
CA ALA A 125 6.12 2.10 0.72
C ALA A 125 5.84 0.70 0.16
N LYS A 126 6.21 0.48 -1.10
CA LYS A 126 6.15 -0.81 -1.77
C LYS A 126 7.56 -1.27 -2.09
N VAL A 127 7.92 -2.46 -1.64
CA VAL A 127 9.22 -3.08 -1.90
C VAL A 127 9.03 -4.29 -2.81
N ILE A 128 9.76 -4.34 -3.91
CA ILE A 128 9.81 -5.49 -4.80
C ILE A 128 11.18 -6.14 -4.63
N VAL A 129 11.22 -7.37 -4.11
CA VAL A 129 12.46 -8.14 -4.01
C VAL A 129 12.63 -8.96 -5.28
N ALA A 130 13.59 -8.58 -6.13
CA ALA A 130 13.88 -9.24 -7.39
C ALA A 130 15.15 -10.10 -7.24
N LEU A 131 14.96 -11.41 -7.17
CA LEU A 131 16.05 -12.38 -7.00
C LEU A 131 16.30 -13.14 -8.31
N ALA A 132 17.54 -13.10 -8.83
CA ALA A 132 17.88 -13.70 -10.11
C ALA A 132 17.84 -15.25 -10.12
N GLN A 133 18.11 -15.88 -8.96
CA GLN A 133 18.04 -17.34 -8.77
C GLN A 133 17.28 -17.65 -7.48
N PRO A 134 15.94 -17.70 -7.51
CA PRO A 134 15.12 -17.87 -6.31
C PRO A 134 15.05 -19.32 -5.81
N GLU A 135 15.40 -20.30 -6.64
CA GLU A 135 15.26 -21.71 -6.29
C GLU A 135 16.14 -22.11 -5.10
N GLY A 136 15.51 -22.64 -4.06
CA GLY A 136 16.17 -23.07 -2.83
C GLY A 136 16.77 -21.93 -1.99
N ALA A 137 16.52 -20.67 -2.36
CA ALA A 137 16.95 -19.52 -1.57
C ALA A 137 15.91 -19.20 -0.49
N ARG A 138 16.35 -18.96 0.74
CA ARG A 138 15.53 -18.38 1.80
C ARG A 138 15.70 -16.87 1.76
N VAL A 139 14.59 -16.14 1.63
CA VAL A 139 14.59 -14.67 1.56
C VAL A 139 13.73 -14.14 2.69
N THR A 140 14.23 -13.16 3.43
CA THR A 140 13.45 -12.43 4.44
C THR A 140 13.40 -10.95 4.13
N LEU A 141 12.24 -10.33 4.40
CA LEU A 141 12.05 -8.88 4.39
C LEU A 141 11.66 -8.45 5.81
N ASN A 142 12.49 -7.62 6.43
CA ASN A 142 12.35 -7.19 7.83
C ASN A 142 12.23 -8.39 8.81
N GLY A 143 12.94 -9.48 8.53
CA GLY A 143 12.89 -10.72 9.31
C GLY A 143 11.69 -11.64 8.99
N THR A 144 10.74 -11.22 8.16
CA THR A 144 9.62 -12.06 7.70
C THR A 144 10.02 -12.84 6.46
N GLU A 145 9.93 -14.17 6.52
CA GLU A 145 10.23 -15.05 5.37
C GLU A 145 9.25 -14.82 4.22
N LEU A 146 9.81 -14.59 3.03
CA LEU A 146 9.06 -14.43 1.79
C LEU A 146 8.94 -15.77 1.09
N SER A 147 7.71 -16.17 0.79
CA SER A 147 7.47 -17.29 -0.12
C SER A 147 7.93 -16.95 -1.54
N ALA A 148 8.24 -17.97 -2.34
CA ALA A 148 8.64 -17.79 -3.73
C ALA A 148 7.61 -16.99 -4.55
N GLU A 149 6.33 -17.12 -4.24
CA GLU A 149 5.21 -16.39 -4.87
C GLU A 149 5.20 -14.89 -4.57
N ARG A 150 5.83 -14.46 -3.46
CA ARG A 150 5.93 -13.05 -3.08
C ARG A 150 7.17 -12.38 -3.66
N LEU A 151 8.14 -13.14 -4.19
CA LEU A 151 9.29 -12.58 -4.89
C LEU A 151 8.86 -11.96 -6.22
N GLY A 152 9.39 -10.79 -6.54
CA GLY A 152 8.98 -10.00 -7.71
C GLY A 152 7.63 -9.30 -7.59
N VAL A 153 6.87 -9.54 -6.50
CA VAL A 153 5.62 -8.86 -6.22
C VAL A 153 5.86 -7.67 -5.29
N ALA A 154 5.10 -6.59 -5.47
CA ALA A 154 5.17 -5.43 -4.59
C ALA A 154 4.60 -5.76 -3.20
N ILE A 155 5.46 -5.69 -2.19
CA ILE A 155 5.12 -5.92 -0.78
C ILE A 155 5.01 -4.57 -0.08
N VAL A 156 3.90 -4.35 0.62
CA VAL A 156 3.70 -3.11 1.38
C VAL A 156 4.46 -3.15 2.69
N VAL A 157 5.15 -2.06 2.98
CA VAL A 157 5.92 -1.85 4.21
C VAL A 157 5.70 -0.44 4.73
N LEU A 158 5.97 -0.22 6.01
CA LEU A 158 6.01 1.13 6.56
C LEU A 158 7.25 1.87 6.03
N PRO A 159 7.17 3.21 5.86
CA PRO A 159 8.34 4.03 5.56
C PRO A 159 9.42 3.86 6.61
N GLY A 160 10.68 3.89 6.18
CA GLY A 160 11.84 3.73 7.04
C GLY A 160 12.86 2.76 6.47
N LYS A 161 13.68 2.21 7.36
CA LYS A 161 14.70 1.24 7.00
C LYS A 161 14.05 -0.12 6.74
N VAL A 162 14.32 -0.69 5.57
CA VAL A 162 13.96 -2.06 5.22
C VAL A 162 15.21 -2.90 5.09
N VAL A 163 15.11 -4.14 5.56
CA VAL A 163 16.21 -5.11 5.55
C VAL A 163 15.78 -6.30 4.70
N VAL A 164 16.61 -6.65 3.72
CA VAL A 164 16.46 -7.86 2.91
C VAL A 164 17.64 -8.77 3.19
N ASP A 165 17.36 -9.94 3.74
CA ASP A 165 18.35 -11.01 3.88
C ASP A 165 18.05 -12.11 2.87
N VAL A 166 19.10 -12.60 2.23
CA VAL A 166 19.01 -13.70 1.26
C VAL A 166 20.05 -14.74 1.60
N GLU A 167 19.59 -15.94 1.90
CA GLU A 167 20.39 -17.15 2.05
C GLU A 167 20.20 -18.00 0.78
N PRO A 168 21.08 -17.89 -0.22
CA PRO A 168 20.94 -18.64 -1.46
C PRO A 168 21.24 -20.13 -1.24
N ALA A 169 20.66 -21.01 -2.09
CA ALA A 169 20.97 -22.44 -2.06
C ALA A 169 22.46 -22.76 -2.29
N LYS A 170 23.15 -21.88 -3.04
CA LYS A 170 24.59 -21.92 -3.32
C LYS A 170 25.14 -20.50 -3.32
N GLY A 171 26.22 -20.27 -2.59
CA GLY A 171 26.87 -18.96 -2.48
C GLY A 171 26.87 -18.41 -1.06
N ALA A 172 27.33 -17.17 -0.91
CA ALA A 172 27.36 -16.49 0.39
C ALA A 172 25.99 -15.83 0.70
N PRO A 173 25.59 -15.78 1.99
CA PRO A 173 24.42 -15.01 2.39
C PRO A 173 24.62 -13.52 2.11
N MET A 174 23.54 -12.84 1.78
CA MET A 174 23.51 -11.41 1.48
C MET A 174 22.61 -10.70 2.47
N HIS A 175 23.08 -9.55 2.95
CA HIS A 175 22.32 -8.64 3.81
C HIS A 175 22.28 -7.27 3.13
N ARG A 176 21.08 -6.73 2.93
CA ARG A 176 20.90 -5.44 2.26
C ARG A 176 19.93 -4.57 3.03
N GLU A 177 20.37 -3.37 3.37
CA GLU A 177 19.54 -2.34 3.97
C GLU A 177 19.23 -1.25 2.92
N GLU A 178 17.98 -0.82 2.86
CA GLU A 178 17.55 0.31 2.05
C GLU A 178 16.63 1.20 2.88
N VAL A 179 16.59 2.50 2.59
CA VAL A 179 15.60 3.42 3.18
C VAL A 179 14.54 3.69 2.15
N VAL A 180 13.28 3.45 2.53
CA VAL A 180 12.11 3.72 1.69
C VAL A 180 11.23 4.80 2.32
N VAL A 181 10.65 5.65 1.48
CA VAL A 181 9.73 6.71 1.90
C VAL A 181 8.30 6.41 1.46
N GLY A 182 7.32 7.05 2.10
CA GLY A 182 5.91 6.89 1.74
C GLY A 182 5.63 7.25 0.28
N GLY A 183 4.76 6.49 -0.38
CA GLY A 183 4.44 6.60 -1.80
C GLY A 183 5.52 6.03 -2.75
N GLN A 184 6.66 5.58 -2.24
CA GLN A 184 7.71 5.00 -3.07
C GLN A 184 7.43 3.55 -3.40
N THR A 185 7.67 3.17 -4.66
CA THR A 185 7.91 1.77 -5.04
C THR A 185 9.42 1.59 -5.28
N LYS A 186 10.06 0.68 -4.54
CA LYS A 186 11.49 0.41 -4.62
C LYS A 186 11.73 -1.05 -4.99
N THR A 187 12.42 -1.27 -6.09
CA THR A 187 12.89 -2.61 -6.46
C THR A 187 14.29 -2.84 -5.90
N ILE A 188 14.44 -3.89 -5.10
CA ILE A 188 15.71 -4.35 -4.55
C ILE A 188 16.13 -5.58 -5.35
N PHE A 189 17.10 -5.37 -6.24
CA PHE A 189 17.72 -6.45 -7.00
C PHE A 189 18.74 -7.17 -6.12
N VAL A 190 18.64 -8.49 -6.06
CA VAL A 190 19.57 -9.39 -5.39
C VAL A 190 20.11 -10.39 -6.42
N ALA A 191 21.41 -10.33 -6.69
CA ALA A 191 22.09 -11.24 -7.60
C ALA A 191 23.08 -12.12 -6.81
N PRO A 192 23.08 -13.45 -7.01
CA PRO A 192 24.02 -14.33 -6.36
C PRO A 192 25.45 -14.01 -6.83
N GLY A 193 26.35 -13.75 -5.89
CA GLY A 193 27.77 -13.44 -6.16
C GLY A 193 28.17 -11.98 -5.97
N ALA A 194 27.24 -11.07 -5.65
CA ALA A 194 27.63 -9.80 -5.06
C ALA A 194 27.95 -10.05 -3.58
N GLU A 195 29.23 -10.26 -3.27
CA GLU A 195 29.70 -10.19 -1.89
C GLU A 195 29.09 -8.94 -1.25
N ALA A 196 28.39 -9.14 -0.13
CA ALA A 196 28.15 -8.06 0.80
C ALA A 196 29.53 -7.55 1.21
N GLN A 197 30.02 -6.53 0.52
CA GLN A 197 31.17 -5.79 0.98
C GLN A 197 30.70 -5.09 2.25
N LYS A 198 30.83 -5.81 3.37
CA LYS A 198 30.86 -5.23 4.70
C LYS A 198 31.92 -4.16 4.59
N THR A 199 31.48 -2.91 4.53
CA THR A 199 32.38 -1.76 4.54
C THR A 199 32.95 -1.70 5.95
N GLU A 200 33.93 -2.55 6.21
CA GLU A 200 34.87 -2.35 7.29
C GLU A 200 35.60 -1.04 6.95
N PRO A 201 35.71 -0.07 7.87
CA PRO A 201 36.28 1.24 7.59
C PRO A 201 37.76 1.15 7.16
N SER A 202 38.02 0.84 5.90
CA SER A 202 39.30 1.15 5.28
C SER A 202 39.38 2.67 5.20
N ALA A 203 40.41 3.22 5.82
CA ALA A 203 40.70 4.65 5.82
C ALA A 203 40.42 5.25 4.43
N PRO A 204 39.56 6.27 4.32
CA PRO A 204 39.14 6.78 3.03
C PRO A 204 40.37 7.31 2.29
N ALA A 205 40.60 6.82 1.07
CA ALA A 205 41.37 7.57 0.09
C ALA A 205 40.79 8.99 0.05
N PRO A 206 41.61 10.06 -0.04
CA PRO A 206 41.10 11.42 0.02
C PRO A 206 40.07 11.61 -1.10
N ALA A 207 38.79 11.56 -0.74
CA ALA A 207 37.72 11.93 -1.62
C ALA A 207 37.99 13.40 -1.95
N GLU A 208 38.12 13.70 -3.24
CA GLU A 208 38.23 15.08 -3.68
C GLU A 208 37.04 15.84 -3.10
N SER A 209 37.32 16.75 -2.16
CA SER A 209 36.31 17.52 -1.47
C SER A 209 35.67 18.48 -2.48
N THR A 210 34.59 18.05 -3.13
CA THR A 210 33.76 18.95 -3.93
C THR A 210 32.95 19.83 -2.98
N THR A 211 32.96 21.14 -3.21
CA THR A 211 32.15 22.08 -2.42
C THR A 211 30.97 22.51 -3.28
N GLY A 212 29.76 22.34 -2.76
CA GLY A 212 28.51 22.63 -3.46
C GLY A 212 27.92 21.42 -4.18
N GLY A 213 26.59 21.37 -4.30
CA GLY A 213 25.82 20.27 -4.90
C GLY A 213 24.41 20.11 -4.31
N GLY A 214 24.19 20.57 -3.08
CA GLY A 214 22.89 20.49 -2.40
C GLY A 214 21.76 21.25 -3.11
N VAL A 215 22.08 22.39 -3.76
CA VAL A 215 21.12 23.18 -4.55
C VAL A 215 20.60 22.38 -5.76
N ARG A 216 21.45 21.58 -6.39
CA ARG A 216 21.03 20.73 -7.52
C ARG A 216 20.15 19.57 -7.06
N ILE A 217 20.43 18.99 -5.90
CA ILE A 217 19.58 17.96 -5.28
C ILE A 217 18.20 18.56 -4.92
N ALA A 218 18.18 19.72 -4.28
CA ALA A 218 16.94 20.45 -4.00
C ALA A 218 16.17 20.77 -5.29
N GLY A 219 16.89 21.13 -6.36
CA GLY A 219 16.30 21.36 -7.69
C GLY A 219 15.57 20.15 -8.27
N TYR A 220 16.11 18.94 -8.12
CA TYR A 220 15.40 17.70 -8.56
C TYR A 220 14.13 17.45 -7.76
N VAL A 221 14.14 17.70 -6.45
CA VAL A 221 12.95 17.55 -5.60
C VAL A 221 11.87 18.57 -6.00
N VAL A 222 12.25 19.84 -6.16
CA VAL A 222 11.33 20.93 -6.54
C VAL A 222 10.76 20.70 -7.95
N ALA A 223 11.59 20.30 -8.91
CA ALA A 223 11.13 19.97 -10.26
C ALA A 223 10.17 18.77 -10.25
N GLY A 224 10.47 17.72 -9.47
CA GLY A 224 9.63 16.54 -9.33
C GLY A 224 8.24 16.85 -8.78
N LEU A 225 8.16 17.68 -7.73
CA LEU A 225 6.89 18.16 -7.19
C LEU A 225 6.09 18.99 -8.23
N GLY A 226 6.77 19.79 -9.04
CA GLY A 226 6.16 20.53 -10.14
C GLY A 226 5.48 19.62 -11.18
N VAL A 227 6.14 18.52 -11.56
CA VAL A 227 5.59 17.52 -12.50
C VAL A 227 4.35 16.83 -11.92
N VAL A 228 4.35 16.51 -10.62
CA VAL A 228 3.16 15.94 -9.95
C VAL A 228 1.98 16.91 -10.00
N GLY A 229 2.22 18.20 -9.75
CA GLY A 229 1.18 19.24 -9.88
C GLY A 229 0.57 19.32 -11.27
N LEU A 230 1.38 19.21 -12.33
CA LEU A 230 0.90 19.16 -13.72
C LEU A 230 0.09 17.88 -14.02
N GLY A 231 0.44 16.75 -13.39
CA GLY A 231 -0.34 15.52 -13.46
C GLY A 231 -1.73 15.66 -12.83
N VAL A 232 -1.80 16.26 -11.63
CA VAL A 232 -3.08 16.56 -10.95
C VAL A 232 -3.93 17.49 -11.81
N PHE A 233 -3.34 18.54 -12.39
CA PHE A 233 -4.02 19.42 -13.35
C PHE A 233 -4.66 18.61 -14.49
N GLY A 234 -3.89 17.77 -15.19
CA GLY A 234 -4.41 16.98 -16.31
C GLY A 234 -5.60 16.08 -15.94
N VAL A 235 -5.54 15.40 -14.78
CA VAL A 235 -6.64 14.54 -14.30
C VAL A 235 -7.88 15.37 -13.93
N THR A 236 -7.69 16.43 -13.15
CA THR A 236 -8.82 17.28 -12.69
C THR A 236 -9.49 18.01 -13.85
N THR A 237 -8.74 18.49 -14.83
CA THR A 237 -9.30 19.09 -16.06
C THR A 237 -10.08 18.06 -16.88
N ALA A 238 -9.57 16.84 -17.04
CA ALA A 238 -10.29 15.79 -17.75
C ALA A 238 -11.61 15.41 -17.05
N MET A 239 -11.61 15.33 -15.72
CA MET A 239 -12.83 15.08 -14.93
C MET A 239 -13.81 16.26 -14.96
N ALA A 240 -13.31 17.49 -14.94
CA ALA A 240 -14.15 18.68 -15.09
C ALA A 240 -14.82 18.71 -16.47
N GLN A 241 -14.08 18.32 -17.51
CA GLN A 241 -14.59 18.26 -18.88
C GLN A 241 -15.65 17.18 -19.07
N SER A 242 -15.47 15.98 -18.49
CA SER A 242 -16.51 14.93 -18.57
C SER A 242 -17.81 15.32 -17.87
N LYS A 243 -17.72 16.02 -16.73
CA LYS A 243 -18.90 16.58 -16.04
C LYS A 243 -19.55 17.69 -16.86
N TYR A 244 -18.76 18.55 -17.49
CA TYR A 244 -19.26 19.60 -18.38
C TYR A 244 -19.99 19.02 -19.59
N ASP A 245 -19.40 18.04 -20.27
CA ASP A 245 -20.00 17.37 -21.43
C ASP A 245 -21.31 16.67 -21.06
N GLY A 246 -21.37 16.04 -19.87
CA GLY A 246 -22.59 15.48 -19.31
C GLY A 246 -23.68 16.53 -19.11
N LEU A 247 -23.34 17.68 -18.52
CA LEU A 247 -24.30 18.79 -18.33
C LEU A 247 -24.78 19.37 -19.68
N VAL A 248 -23.90 19.48 -20.68
CA VAL A 248 -24.27 19.95 -22.02
C VAL A 248 -25.24 18.98 -22.69
N ALA A 249 -24.99 17.67 -22.59
CA ALA A 249 -25.85 16.64 -23.16
C ALA A 249 -27.24 16.65 -22.48
N ASP A 250 -27.26 16.72 -21.15
CA ASP A 250 -28.46 16.68 -20.34
C ASP A 250 -29.34 17.94 -20.46
N CYS A 251 -28.70 19.10 -20.60
CA CYS A 251 -29.39 20.40 -20.69
C CYS A 251 -29.55 20.88 -22.14
N GLY A 252 -29.19 20.04 -23.13
CA GLY A 252 -29.33 20.35 -24.55
C GLY A 252 -28.57 21.59 -25.00
N GLY A 253 -27.39 21.84 -24.40
CA GLY A 253 -26.57 23.03 -24.67
C GLY A 253 -27.09 24.35 -24.09
N ASN A 254 -28.20 24.33 -23.34
CA ASN A 254 -28.74 25.50 -22.65
C ASN A 254 -28.30 25.54 -21.18
N ARG A 255 -28.52 26.69 -20.52
CA ARG A 255 -28.20 26.86 -19.09
C ARG A 255 -29.03 25.89 -18.24
N CYS A 256 -28.38 24.99 -17.52
CA CYS A 256 -29.02 24.13 -16.55
C CYS A 256 -29.58 24.96 -15.38
N THR A 257 -30.90 25.00 -15.24
CA THR A 257 -31.61 25.71 -14.14
C THR A 257 -32.25 24.75 -13.13
N ASP A 258 -32.20 23.45 -13.41
CA ASP A 258 -32.76 22.41 -12.55
C ASP A 258 -31.87 22.21 -11.30
N PRO A 259 -32.42 22.33 -10.07
CA PRO A 259 -31.69 22.15 -8.82
C PRO A 259 -30.96 20.82 -8.68
N ARG A 260 -31.40 19.76 -9.38
CA ARG A 260 -30.76 18.43 -9.31
C ARG A 260 -29.31 18.39 -9.81
N TYR A 261 -28.88 19.42 -10.56
CA TYR A 261 -27.52 19.54 -11.06
C TYR A 261 -26.63 20.44 -10.20
N ALA A 262 -27.15 21.03 -9.12
CA ALA A 262 -26.40 21.97 -8.29
C ALA A 262 -25.09 21.34 -7.76
N ASP A 263 -25.16 20.10 -7.26
CA ASP A 263 -24.00 19.40 -6.72
C ASP A 263 -22.93 19.13 -7.80
N VAL A 264 -23.34 18.74 -9.00
CA VAL A 264 -22.44 18.46 -10.14
C VAL A 264 -21.76 19.74 -10.62
N ILE A 265 -22.51 20.85 -10.66
CA ILE A 265 -22.00 22.17 -11.05
C ILE A 265 -20.98 22.67 -10.02
N ASP A 266 -21.28 22.57 -8.73
CA ASP A 266 -20.37 23.04 -7.68
C ASP A 266 -19.13 22.15 -7.55
N GLU A 267 -19.26 20.85 -7.78
CA GLU A 267 -18.11 19.95 -7.91
C GLU A 267 -17.23 20.31 -9.11
N GLY A 268 -17.82 20.66 -10.25
CA GLY A 268 -17.09 21.16 -11.42
C GLY A 268 -16.29 22.44 -11.13
N LYS A 269 -16.88 23.43 -10.44
CA LYS A 269 -16.18 24.66 -10.03
C LYS A 269 -15.03 24.39 -9.06
N ARG A 270 -15.20 23.43 -8.14
CA ARG A 270 -14.14 23.01 -7.23
C ARG A 270 -12.99 22.36 -7.98
N LEU A 271 -13.29 21.47 -8.94
CA LEU A 271 -12.28 20.84 -9.79
C LEU A 271 -11.52 21.88 -10.63
N ASP A 272 -12.20 22.88 -11.18
CA ASP A 272 -11.56 23.96 -11.96
C ASP A 272 -10.63 24.83 -11.11
N THR A 273 -11.05 25.16 -9.88
CA THR A 273 -10.21 25.90 -8.93
C THR A 273 -8.94 25.12 -8.56
N ILE A 274 -9.08 23.81 -8.31
CA ILE A 274 -7.94 22.92 -8.00
C ILE A 274 -7.04 22.78 -9.23
N ALA A 275 -7.61 22.64 -10.43
CA ALA A 275 -6.87 22.54 -11.68
C ALA A 275 -6.01 23.79 -11.89
N LEU A 276 -6.59 24.99 -11.80
CA LEU A 276 -5.86 26.23 -12.00
C LEU A 276 -4.72 26.42 -10.98
N GLY A 277 -4.97 26.12 -9.70
CA GLY A 277 -3.93 26.16 -8.67
C GLY A 277 -2.80 25.16 -8.93
N SER A 278 -3.14 23.95 -9.37
CA SER A 278 -2.18 22.89 -9.69
C SER A 278 -1.36 23.19 -10.94
N LEU A 279 -1.96 23.82 -11.95
CA LEU A 279 -1.27 24.26 -13.17
C LEU A 279 -0.22 25.33 -12.87
N VAL A 280 -0.62 26.39 -12.16
CA VAL A 280 0.27 27.51 -11.83
C VAL A 280 1.39 27.03 -10.90
N GLY A 281 1.04 26.32 -9.82
CA GLY A 281 2.03 25.78 -8.88
C GLY A 281 2.98 24.78 -9.54
N GLY A 282 2.43 23.88 -10.38
CA GLY A 282 3.20 22.89 -11.13
C GLY A 282 4.20 23.54 -12.09
N ALA A 283 3.76 24.49 -12.91
CA ALA A 283 4.60 25.20 -13.87
C ALA A 283 5.74 25.98 -13.19
N VAL A 284 5.44 26.69 -12.09
CA VAL A 284 6.44 27.42 -11.31
C VAL A 284 7.46 26.47 -10.68
N GLY A 285 7.01 25.34 -10.12
CA GLY A 285 7.87 24.32 -9.53
C GLY A 285 8.84 23.71 -10.55
N VAL A 286 8.36 23.38 -11.75
CA VAL A 286 9.23 22.85 -12.82
C VAL A 286 10.28 23.89 -13.25
N ALA A 287 9.88 25.14 -13.48
CA ALA A 287 10.80 26.19 -13.91
C ALA A 287 11.87 26.51 -12.85
N ALA A 288 11.47 26.65 -11.58
CA ALA A 288 12.39 26.92 -10.48
C ALA A 288 13.33 25.73 -10.23
N GLY A 289 12.81 24.50 -10.25
CA GLY A 289 13.61 23.29 -10.09
C GLY A 289 14.63 23.11 -11.22
N ALA A 290 14.24 23.34 -12.47
CA ALA A 290 15.15 23.29 -13.62
C ALA A 290 16.28 24.31 -13.50
N LEU A 291 15.99 25.52 -13.02
CA LEU A 291 17.00 26.56 -12.78
C LEU A 291 17.98 26.15 -11.68
N MET A 292 17.50 25.58 -10.58
CA MET A 292 18.35 25.07 -9.49
C MET A 292 19.24 23.91 -9.95
N ILE A 293 18.73 23.04 -10.82
CA ILE A 293 19.52 21.94 -11.39
C ILE A 293 20.62 22.47 -12.30
N ALA A 294 20.30 23.43 -13.17
CA ALA A 294 21.22 24.00 -14.14
C ALA A 294 22.36 24.79 -13.46
N LEU A 295 22.06 25.52 -12.38
CA LEU A 295 23.02 26.42 -11.72
C LEU A 295 23.68 25.82 -10.47
N GLY A 296 23.12 24.74 -9.91
CA GLY A 296 23.53 24.19 -8.59
C GLY A 296 24.60 23.08 -8.62
N GLY A 297 25.28 22.86 -9.76
CA GLY A 297 26.27 21.79 -9.91
C GLY A 297 27.52 21.95 -9.01
N PRO A 298 28.16 20.85 -8.60
CA PRO A 298 29.37 20.90 -7.77
C PRO A 298 30.52 21.60 -8.51
N LYS A 299 31.27 22.45 -7.80
CA LYS A 299 32.51 23.04 -8.30
C LYS A 299 33.69 22.38 -7.61
N ALA A 300 34.78 22.17 -8.36
CA ALA A 300 36.03 21.70 -7.79
C ALA A 300 36.51 22.70 -6.74
N ALA A 301 36.80 22.23 -5.52
CA ALA A 301 37.45 23.08 -4.52
C ALA A 301 38.83 23.48 -5.05
N LYS A 302 39.16 24.77 -5.00
CA LYS A 302 40.54 25.21 -5.25
C LYS A 302 41.42 24.58 -4.18
N LYS A 303 42.43 23.81 -4.58
CA LYS A 303 43.38 23.19 -3.67
C LYS A 303 44.07 24.28 -2.85
N ALA A 304 44.07 24.15 -1.53
CA ALA A 304 44.98 24.91 -0.69
C ALA A 304 46.37 24.30 -0.87
N ASP A 305 47.30 25.07 -1.41
CA ASP A 305 48.69 24.64 -1.51
C ASP A 305 49.36 24.95 -0.16
N ALA A 306 49.70 23.89 0.58
CA ALA A 306 50.57 23.99 1.74
C ALA A 306 51.99 23.64 1.32
N ARG A 307 52.94 24.55 1.58
CA ARG A 307 54.37 24.29 1.37
C ARG A 307 55.08 24.33 2.72
N VAL A 308 55.88 23.29 2.98
CA VAL A 308 56.76 23.25 4.15
C VAL A 308 58.12 23.77 3.72
N MET A 309 58.59 24.84 4.36
CA MET A 309 59.93 25.36 4.18
C MET A 309 60.76 25.05 5.42
N VAL A 310 61.91 24.40 5.22
CA VAL A 310 62.85 24.08 6.29
C VAL A 310 64.06 24.98 6.16
N GLY A 311 64.35 25.78 7.18
CA GLY A 311 65.50 26.67 7.25
C GLY A 311 66.32 26.44 8.52
N PRO A 312 67.52 27.04 8.62
CA PRO A 312 68.42 26.88 9.77
C PRO A 312 67.83 27.40 11.10
N ALA A 313 66.75 28.19 11.05
CA ALA A 313 66.04 28.69 12.22
C ALA A 313 64.78 27.86 12.61
N GLY A 314 64.46 26.78 11.90
CA GLY A 314 63.29 25.93 12.14
C GLY A 314 62.49 25.58 10.88
N ALA A 315 61.43 24.79 11.05
CA ALA A 315 60.48 24.47 10.00
C ALA A 315 59.24 25.37 10.10
N PHE A 316 58.84 25.97 8.98
CA PHE A 316 57.63 26.79 8.87
C PHE A 316 56.68 26.17 7.85
N VAL A 317 55.38 26.24 8.14
CA VAL A 317 54.32 25.79 7.23
C VAL A 317 53.59 27.01 6.72
N GLU A 318 53.68 27.26 5.42
CA GLU A 318 52.92 28.31 4.76
C GLU A 318 51.71 27.67 4.09
N VAL A 319 50.51 28.10 4.48
CA VAL A 319 49.24 27.65 3.88
C VAL A 319 48.71 28.79 3.02
N GLY A 320 48.83 28.64 1.71
CA GLY A 320 48.29 29.58 0.73
C GLY A 320 46.88 29.20 0.32
N GLY A 321 45.90 30.05 0.64
CA GLY A 321 44.52 29.92 0.19
C GLY A 321 43.81 31.27 0.19
N ALA A 322 42.93 31.49 -0.78
CA ALA A 322 42.01 32.63 -0.75
C ALA A 322 40.86 32.29 0.21
N PHE A 323 40.77 33.02 1.32
CA PHE A 323 39.61 33.00 2.21
C PHE A 323 38.40 33.64 1.54
#